data_AF-A0A925PU25-F1
#
_entry.id   AF-A0A925PU25-F1
#
_cell.length_a   1.000
_cell.length_b   1.000
_cell.length_c   1.000
_cell.angle_alpha   90.00
_cell.angle_beta   90.00
_cell.angle_gamma   90.00
#
_symmetry.space_group_name_H-M   'P 1'
#
loop_
_entity.id
_entity.type
_entity.pdbx_description
1 polymer ?
#
loop_
_entity_poly.entity_id
_entity_poly.type
_entity_poly.pdbx_seq_one_letter_code
_entity_poly.pdbx_strand_id
1 'polypeptide(L)' 'QVVGRAALDKTIVFTGAMVPYSVQDSDAPFNLGFALAAALTLPASAYVAMNGRIFSWDDVEKDRAEGVFRRKDLGGK' A
#
# COMPACT_ATOMS: atom_id res chain seq x y z
N GLN A 1 10.23 -6.47 -1.08
CA GLN A 1 11.18 -5.89 -2.06
C GLN A 1 11.33 -6.71 -3.35
N VAL A 2 10.94 -7.99 -3.41
CA VAL A 2 11.12 -8.82 -4.64
C VAL A 2 10.39 -8.24 -5.86
N VAL A 3 9.09 -7.95 -5.73
CA VAL A 3 8.27 -7.49 -6.86
C VAL A 3 8.68 -6.11 -7.39
N GLY A 4 8.94 -5.15 -6.50
CA GLY A 4 9.39 -3.83 -6.92
C GLY A 4 10.76 -3.83 -7.62
N ARG A 5 11.68 -4.71 -7.18
CA ARG A 5 13.00 -4.87 -7.84
C ARG A 5 12.93 -5.53 -9.22
N ALA A 6 11.85 -6.26 -9.53
CA ALA A 6 11.68 -6.90 -10.82
C ALA A 6 11.43 -5.89 -11.96
N ALA A 7 11.08 -4.63 -11.63
CA ALA A 7 10.91 -3.53 -12.58
C ALA A 7 10.05 -3.90 -13.81
N LEU A 8 8.94 -4.59 -13.55
CA LEU A 8 8.00 -5.00 -14.60
C LEU A 8 7.30 -3.78 -15.20
N ASP A 9 7.03 -3.83 -16.51
CA ASP A 9 6.22 -2.82 -17.22
C ASP A 9 4.72 -2.97 -16.91
N LYS A 10 4.37 -2.90 -15.62
CA LYS A 10 3.02 -3.03 -15.08
C LYS A 10 2.87 -2.18 -13.82
N THR A 11 1.67 -1.63 -13.62
CA THR A 11 1.28 -1.03 -12.34
C THR A 11 0.81 -2.14 -11.39
N ILE A 12 1.57 -2.38 -10.31
CA ILE A 12 1.29 -3.43 -9.32
C ILE A 12 0.99 -2.76 -7.99
N VAL A 13 -0.21 -2.96 -7.46
CA VAL A 13 -0.62 -2.35 -6.19
C VAL A 13 -0.88 -3.43 -5.16
N PHE A 14 -0.14 -3.38 -4.06
CA PHE A 14 -0.42 -4.16 -2.86
C PHE A 14 -1.38 -3.40 -1.97
N THR A 15 -2.38 -4.10 -1.47
CA THR A 15 -3.34 -3.57 -0.51
C THR A 15 -3.73 -4.67 0.46
N GLY A 16 -4.65 -4.36 1.37
CA GLY A 16 -5.14 -5.25 2.40
C GLY A 16 -6.07 -4.52 3.33
N ALA A 17 -6.23 -5.07 4.52
CA ALA A 17 -7.06 -4.50 5.57
C ALA A 17 -6.42 -4.78 6.92
N MET A 18 -6.63 -3.89 7.88
CA MET A 18 -6.26 -4.13 9.27
C MET A 18 -7.33 -4.92 10.01
N VAL A 19 -8.59 -4.71 9.62
CA VAL A 19 -9.74 -5.46 10.12
C VAL A 19 -10.18 -6.46 9.04
N PRO A 20 -10.29 -7.77 9.33
CA PRO A 20 -10.73 -8.75 8.34
C PRO A 20 -12.07 -8.36 7.71
N TYR A 21 -12.22 -8.58 6.40
CA TYR A 21 -13.44 -8.21 5.64
C TYR A 21 -14.75 -8.74 6.25
N SER A 22 -14.70 -9.90 6.92
CA SER A 22 -15.86 -10.51 7.57
C SER A 22 -16.34 -9.81 8.85
N VAL A 23 -15.59 -8.83 9.36
CA VAL A 23 -15.91 -8.09 10.58
C VAL A 23 -16.57 -6.76 10.20
N GLN A 24 -17.56 -6.32 10.99
CA GLN A 24 -18.19 -5.00 10.82
C GLN A 24 -17.15 -3.87 10.87
N ASP A 25 -17.40 -2.81 10.11
CA ASP A 25 -16.53 -1.64 10.01
C ASP A 25 -15.10 -1.95 9.52
N SER A 26 -14.94 -3.02 8.74
CA SER A 26 -13.67 -3.34 8.08
C SER A 26 -13.24 -2.24 7.10
N ASP A 27 -11.95 -1.93 7.09
CA ASP A 27 -11.32 -1.02 6.12
C ASP A 27 -11.09 -1.66 4.74
N ALA A 28 -11.38 -2.95 4.59
CA ALA A 28 -11.15 -3.71 3.36
C ALA A 28 -11.85 -3.13 2.11
N PRO A 29 -13.15 -2.77 2.13
CA PRO A 29 -13.83 -2.26 0.93
C PRO A 29 -13.22 -0.94 0.44
N PHE A 30 -12.89 -0.05 1.38
CA PHE A 30 -12.27 1.24 1.05
C PHE A 30 -10.86 1.04 0.47
N ASN A 31 -10.00 0.26 1.14
CA ASN A 31 -8.64 0.01 0.67
C ASN A 31 -8.63 -0.68 -0.70
N LEU A 32 -9.56 -1.60 -0.97
CA LEU A 32 -9.70 -2.25 -2.27
C LEU A 32 -10.07 -1.25 -3.37
N GLY A 33 -11.10 -0.42 -3.15
CA GLY A 33 -11.50 0.60 -4.12
C GLY A 33 -10.38 1.60 -4.40
N PHE A 34 -9.68 2.01 -3.36
CA PHE A 34 -8.52 2.90 -3.46
C PHE A 34 -7.35 2.27 -4.24
N ALA A 35 -7.05 0.99 -3.99
CA ALA A 35 -6.02 0.25 -4.71
C ALA A 35 -6.35 0.06 -6.19
N LEU A 36 -7.62 -0.17 -6.54
CA LEU A 36 -8.08 -0.23 -7.93
C LEU A 36 -7.87 1.09 -8.64
N ALA A 37 -8.23 2.21 -8.01
CA ALA A 37 -7.99 3.54 -8.57
C ALA A 37 -6.48 3.78 -8.79
N ALA A 38 -5.64 3.43 -7.83
CA ALA A 38 -4.19 3.52 -7.96
C ALA A 38 -3.65 2.66 -9.12
N ALA A 39 -4.13 1.43 -9.26
CA ALA A 39 -3.70 0.51 -10.33
C ALA A 39 -4.05 1.03 -11.73
N LEU A 40 -5.18 1.74 -11.86
CA LEU A 40 -5.65 2.30 -13.13
C LEU A 40 -4.98 3.63 -13.51
N THR A 41 -4.38 4.35 -12.56
CA THR A 41 -3.96 5.75 -12.76
C THR A 41 -2.47 6.00 -12.59
N LEU A 42 -1.75 5.12 -11.89
CA LEU A 42 -0.32 5.28 -11.66
C LEU A 42 0.54 4.68 -12.78
N PRO A 43 1.75 5.22 -13.00
CA PRO A 43 2.70 4.64 -13.95
C PRO A 43 3.16 3.25 -13.50
N ALA A 44 3.79 2.51 -14.42
CA ALA A 44 4.34 1.19 -14.15
C ALA A 44 5.38 1.24 -13.01
N SER A 45 5.03 0.62 -11.88
CA SER A 45 5.88 0.40 -10.70
C SER A 45 5.10 -0.46 -9.69
N ALA A 46 5.74 -0.80 -8.57
CA ALA A 46 5.08 -1.44 -7.43
C ALA A 46 4.75 -0.40 -6.34
N TYR A 47 3.54 -0.48 -5.80
CA TYR A 47 3.01 0.43 -4.79
C TYR A 47 2.36 -0.32 -3.63
N VAL A 48 2.24 0.35 -2.49
CA VAL A 48 1.31 -0.03 -1.41
C VAL A 48 0.23 1.04 -1.32
N ALA A 49 -1.04 0.64 -1.37
CA ALA A 49 -2.20 1.51 -1.21
C ALA A 49 -3.02 1.07 0.02
N MET A 50 -2.88 1.81 1.12
CA MET A 50 -3.46 1.48 2.43
C MET A 50 -3.75 2.78 3.20
N ASN A 51 -4.78 2.78 4.05
CA ASN A 51 -5.09 3.91 4.94
C ASN A 51 -5.26 5.25 4.18
N GLY A 52 -5.77 5.21 2.94
CA GLY A 52 -5.96 6.38 2.08
C GLY A 52 -4.68 7.00 1.53
N ARG A 53 -3.54 6.29 1.57
CA ARG A 53 -2.24 6.77 1.11
C ARG A 53 -1.57 5.78 0.16
N ILE A 54 -0.83 6.31 -0.82
CA ILE A 54 -0.04 5.55 -1.78
C ILE A 54 1.43 5.71 -1.41
N PHE A 55 2.13 4.59 -1.30
CA PHE A 55 3.56 4.53 -1.02
C PHE A 55 4.28 3.79 -2.14
N SER A 56 5.51 4.20 -2.45
CA SER A 56 6.38 3.40 -3.32
C SER A 56 6.86 2.17 -2.55
N TRP A 57 7.09 1.05 -3.25
CA TRP A 57 7.50 -0.20 -2.63
C TRP A 57 8.81 -0.11 -1.83
N ASP A 58 9.64 0.88 -2.12
CA ASP A 58 10.96 1.14 -1.52
C ASP A 58 10.91 2.19 -0.39
N ASP A 59 9.85 2.98 -0.27
CA ASP A 59 9.61 3.95 0.80
C ASP A 59 8.31 3.69 1.56
N VAL A 60 8.22 2.48 2.13
CA VAL A 60 7.08 2.07 2.95
C VAL A 60 7.51 1.09 4.03
N GLU A 61 6.89 1.21 5.19
CA GLU A 61 6.96 0.23 6.27
C GLU A 61 5.62 0.11 7.00
N LYS A 62 5.41 -1.03 7.66
CA LYS A 62 4.23 -1.28 8.48
C LYS A 62 4.53 -0.91 9.93
N ASP A 63 3.90 0.15 10.42
CA ASP A 63 3.83 0.41 11.85
C ASP A 63 2.79 -0.53 12.46
N ARG A 64 3.27 -1.48 13.26
CA ARG A 64 2.41 -2.47 13.90
C ARG A 64 1.79 -1.97 15.20
N ALA A 65 2.40 -0.98 15.83
CA ALA A 65 1.87 -0.40 17.06
C ALA A 65 0.64 0.45 16.75
N GLU A 66 0.75 1.30 15.73
CA GLU A 66 -0.35 2.15 15.26
C GLU A 66 -1.26 1.45 14.24
N GLY A 67 -0.85 0.29 13.74
CA GLY A 67 -1.64 -0.48 12.76
C GLY A 67 -1.78 0.22 11.41
N VAL A 68 -0.81 1.02 11.00
CA VAL A 68 -0.84 1.79 9.74
C VAL A 68 0.40 1.53 8.89
N PHE A 69 0.32 1.88 7.60
CA PHE A 69 1.49 2.04 6.76
C PHE A 69 1.99 3.47 6.80
N ARG A 70 3.32 3.63 6.87
CA ARG A 70 4.01 4.92 6.85
C ARG A 70 5.21 4.87 5.91
N ARG A 71 5.68 6.05 5.52
CA ARG A 71 6.99 6.16 4.85
C ARG A 71 8.07 5.75 5.84
N LYS A 72 9.20 5.26 5.32
CA LYS A 72 10.31 4.93 6.21
C LYS A 72 10.80 6.21 6.85
N ASP A 73 11.09 6.14 8.15
CA ASP A 73 11.82 7.21 8.81
C ASP A 73 13.25 7.22 8.24
N LEU A 74 13.47 8.00 7.19
CA LEU A 74 14.80 8.35 6.71
C LEU A 74 15.39 9.28 7.77
N GLY A 75 15.98 8.70 8.82
CA GLY A 75 16.55 9.42 9.96
C GLY A 75 17.12 10.76 9.54
N GLY A 76 16.47 11.84 9.95
CA GLY A 76 16.90 13.19 9.65
C GLY A 76 18.11 13.54 10.48
N LYS A 77 19.30 13.17 9.99
CA LYS A 77 20.61 13.31 10.67
C LYS A 77 20.77 12.54 11.98
#